data_AF-R4H466-F1
#
_entry.id   AF-R4H466-F1
#
_cell.length_a   1.000
_cell.length_b   1.000
_cell.length_c   1.000
_cell.angle_alpha   90.00
_cell.angle_beta   90.00
_cell.angle_gamma   90.00
#
_symmetry.space_group_name_H-M   'P 1'
#
loop_
_entity.id
_entity.type
_entity.pdbx_description
1 polymer ?
#
loop_
_entity_poly.entity_id
_entity_poly.type
_entity_poly.pdbx_seq_one_letter_code
_entity_poly.pdbx_strand_id
1 'polypeptide(L)'
;AGVPDGVIINMTCLAGVVVSDDMKYADVAGGTLWVDVLKNTAEKGVSPVSWTDYLHVSVGGTLSNAGIGGEVFRNGPQISNVLELDVITGKGEMLACSPQLNSELFYGVLGGLGQFGIITRARIVLNHAPKRAKWFRMLYSDFTAFTKDQERLISMANDTGVDYLEGQLFMSNGVVDT
;
A
#
# COMPACT_ATOMS: atom_id res chain seq x y z
N ALA A 1 -17.66 -10.02 -1.06
CA ALA A 1 -18.67 -10.13 -2.13
C ALA A 1 -18.81 -11.60 -2.51
N GLY A 2 -20.02 -12.12 -2.62
CA GLY A 2 -20.28 -13.45 -3.19
C GLY A 2 -20.54 -13.32 -4.68
N VAL A 3 -20.04 -14.23 -5.49
CA VAL A 3 -20.44 -14.36 -6.89
C VAL A 3 -21.48 -15.48 -6.93
N PRO A 4 -22.77 -15.20 -7.23
CA PRO A 4 -23.77 -16.24 -7.41
C PRO A 4 -23.28 -17.25 -8.46
N ASP A 5 -23.36 -18.54 -8.12
CA ASP A 5 -22.88 -19.65 -8.96
C ASP A 5 -21.40 -19.56 -9.36
N GLY A 6 -20.59 -18.84 -8.58
CA GLY A 6 -19.16 -18.67 -8.79
C GLY A 6 -18.28 -19.44 -7.81
N VAL A 7 -16.97 -19.33 -8.02
CA VAL A 7 -15.94 -19.88 -7.14
C VAL A 7 -15.22 -18.73 -6.45
N ILE A 8 -15.12 -18.80 -5.11
CA ILE A 8 -14.34 -17.86 -4.32
C ILE A 8 -13.03 -18.54 -3.93
N ILE A 9 -11.91 -17.90 -4.27
CA ILE A 9 -10.59 -18.35 -3.87
C ILE A 9 -10.25 -17.68 -2.54
N ASN A 10 -10.10 -18.48 -1.48
CA ASN A 10 -9.62 -17.98 -0.21
C ASN A 10 -8.10 -17.75 -0.28
N MET A 11 -7.70 -16.50 -0.43
CA MET A 11 -6.29 -16.12 -0.54
C MET A 11 -5.55 -16.18 0.80
N THR A 12 -6.22 -16.20 1.96
CA THR A 12 -5.53 -16.17 3.26
C THR A 12 -4.65 -17.39 3.53
N CYS A 13 -4.92 -18.50 2.82
CA CYS A 13 -4.06 -19.69 2.84
C CYS A 13 -2.71 -19.50 2.12
N LEU A 14 -2.59 -18.47 1.28
CA LEU A 14 -1.38 -18.10 0.55
C LEU A 14 -0.74 -16.87 1.22
N ALA A 15 -0.01 -17.11 2.31
CA ALA A 15 0.66 -16.08 3.10
C ALA A 15 2.16 -16.37 3.22
N GLY A 16 2.98 -15.31 3.26
CA GLY A 16 4.42 -15.45 3.39
C GLY A 16 5.15 -14.15 3.05
N VAL A 17 6.27 -13.92 3.74
CA VAL A 17 7.13 -12.74 3.56
C VAL A 17 8.57 -13.22 3.51
N VAL A 18 9.28 -12.88 2.43
CA VAL A 18 10.71 -13.15 2.29
C VAL A 18 11.42 -11.82 2.03
N VAL A 19 12.12 -11.32 3.03
CA VAL A 19 12.93 -10.10 2.89
C VAL A 19 14.26 -10.45 2.24
N SER A 20 14.61 -9.70 1.18
CA SER A 20 15.88 -9.82 0.44
C SER A 20 17.11 -9.65 1.34
N ASP A 21 18.23 -10.26 0.93
CA ASP A 21 19.49 -10.18 1.68
C ASP A 21 20.05 -8.76 1.78
N ASP A 22 19.84 -7.94 0.75
CA ASP A 22 20.24 -6.53 0.73
C ASP A 22 19.21 -5.58 1.38
N MET A 23 18.12 -6.16 1.91
CA MET A 23 17.05 -5.48 2.64
C MET A 23 16.31 -4.39 1.84
N LYS A 24 16.44 -4.34 0.51
CA LYS A 24 15.80 -3.31 -0.32
C LYS A 24 14.37 -3.65 -0.74
N TYR A 25 14.00 -4.92 -0.67
CA TYR A 25 12.64 -5.37 -0.98
C TYR A 25 12.24 -6.60 -0.16
N ALA A 26 10.93 -6.86 -0.13
CA ALA A 26 10.37 -8.14 0.30
C ALA A 26 9.54 -8.76 -0.83
N ASP A 27 9.71 -10.06 -1.04
CA ASP A 27 8.80 -10.86 -1.83
C ASP A 27 7.67 -11.35 -0.91
N VAL A 28 6.44 -10.92 -1.19
CA VAL A 28 5.27 -11.11 -0.32
C VAL A 28 4.19 -11.85 -1.08
N ALA A 29 3.62 -12.88 -0.46
CA ALA A 29 2.49 -13.60 -1.05
C ALA A 29 1.23 -12.73 -1.06
N GLY A 30 0.44 -12.79 -2.13
CA GLY A 30 -0.69 -11.86 -2.36
C GLY A 30 -1.79 -11.92 -1.29
N GLY A 31 -1.97 -13.05 -0.61
CA GLY A 31 -2.92 -13.21 0.49
C GLY A 31 -2.44 -12.71 1.85
N THR A 32 -1.15 -12.34 1.98
CA THR A 32 -0.56 -11.85 3.22
C THR A 32 -1.18 -10.51 3.61
N LEU A 33 -1.49 -10.33 4.90
CA LEU A 33 -1.95 -9.04 5.42
C LEU A 33 -0.77 -8.09 5.65
N TRP A 34 -0.98 -6.79 5.41
CA TRP A 34 0.07 -5.78 5.63
C TRP A 34 0.59 -5.73 7.07
N VAL A 35 -0.24 -6.06 8.06
CA VAL A 35 0.19 -6.17 9.46
C VAL A 35 1.28 -7.24 9.65
N ASP A 36 1.22 -8.34 8.90
CA ASP A 36 2.21 -9.41 8.99
C ASP A 36 3.46 -9.09 8.15
N VAL A 37 3.30 -8.37 7.04
CA VAL A 37 4.42 -7.75 6.31
C VAL A 37 5.22 -6.83 7.22
N LEU A 38 4.54 -5.94 7.96
CA LEU A 38 5.17 -5.03 8.91
C LEU A 38 5.94 -5.79 9.99
N LYS A 39 5.32 -6.79 10.64
CA LYS A 39 5.99 -7.58 11.69
C LYS A 39 7.29 -8.21 11.18
N ASN A 40 7.23 -8.91 10.05
CA ASN A 40 8.39 -9.62 9.48
C ASN A 40 9.49 -8.67 9.01
N THR A 41 9.15 -7.50 8.47
CA THR A 41 10.13 -6.52 7.98
C THR A 41 10.74 -5.72 9.14
N ALA A 42 9.94 -5.33 10.13
CA ALA A 42 10.40 -4.56 11.28
C ALA A 42 11.40 -5.33 12.17
N GLU A 43 11.25 -6.66 12.28
CA GLU A 43 12.24 -7.54 12.93
C GLU A 43 13.64 -7.43 12.29
N LYS A 44 13.69 -7.09 11.00
CA LYS A 44 14.93 -6.87 10.24
C LYS A 44 15.33 -5.38 10.15
N GLY A 45 14.61 -4.49 10.82
CA GLY A 45 14.90 -3.04 10.82
C GLY A 45 14.50 -2.32 9.54
N VAL A 46 13.65 -2.91 8.72
CA VAL A 46 13.13 -2.33 7.47
C VAL A 46 11.61 -2.33 7.42
N SER A 47 11.04 -1.57 6.50
CA SER A 47 9.61 -1.30 6.39
C SER A 47 9.24 -0.97 4.95
N PRO A 48 8.06 -1.37 4.45
CA PRO A 48 7.44 -0.72 3.31
C PRO A 48 7.39 0.80 3.46
N VAL A 49 7.42 1.51 2.33
CA VAL A 49 7.49 2.98 2.29
C VAL A 49 6.13 3.67 2.11
N SER A 50 5.08 2.91 1.80
CA SER A 50 3.73 3.41 1.57
C SER A 50 2.72 2.47 2.20
N TRP A 51 1.74 3.03 2.92
CA TRP A 51 0.82 2.29 3.77
C TRP A 51 -0.64 2.58 3.45
N THR A 52 -1.50 1.83 4.12
CA THR A 52 -2.94 2.11 4.26
C THR A 52 -3.23 2.34 5.74
N ASP A 53 -4.23 3.16 6.06
CA ASP A 53 -4.54 3.48 7.46
C ASP A 53 -4.95 2.27 8.30
N TYR A 54 -5.44 1.23 7.63
CA TYR A 54 -5.78 -0.05 8.22
C TYR A 54 -4.92 -1.17 7.64
N LEU A 55 -4.27 -1.96 8.50
CA LEU A 55 -3.26 -2.96 8.10
C LEU A 55 -3.78 -4.41 7.98
N HIS A 56 -5.02 -4.71 8.40
CA HIS A 56 -5.61 -6.04 8.21
C HIS A 56 -6.31 -6.15 6.84
N VAL A 57 -5.59 -5.74 5.80
CA VAL A 57 -5.98 -5.90 4.39
C VAL A 57 -4.84 -6.59 3.65
N SER A 58 -5.17 -7.42 2.66
CA SER A 58 -4.18 -8.22 1.95
C SER A 58 -3.37 -7.38 0.95
N VAL A 59 -2.12 -7.76 0.70
CA VAL A 59 -1.25 -7.15 -0.32
C VAL A 59 -1.91 -7.15 -1.71
N GLY A 60 -2.40 -8.30 -2.19
CA GLY A 60 -3.03 -8.38 -3.50
C GLY A 60 -4.28 -7.51 -3.61
N GLY A 61 -5.06 -7.40 -2.52
CA GLY A 61 -6.26 -6.58 -2.46
C GLY A 61 -5.99 -5.08 -2.58
N THR A 62 -5.02 -4.55 -1.84
CA THR A 62 -4.70 -3.11 -1.92
C THR A 62 -4.01 -2.76 -3.24
N LEU A 63 -3.12 -3.62 -3.74
CA LEU A 63 -2.47 -3.44 -5.04
C LEU A 63 -3.43 -3.53 -6.22
N SER A 64 -4.53 -4.27 -6.08
CA SER A 64 -5.61 -4.27 -7.08
C SER A 64 -6.44 -2.98 -7.06
N ASN A 65 -6.24 -2.10 -6.08
CA ASN A 65 -6.87 -0.78 -5.98
C ASN A 65 -5.83 0.34 -6.13
N ALA A 66 -5.16 0.70 -5.04
CA ALA A 66 -4.06 1.66 -5.03
C ALA A 66 -3.22 1.50 -3.76
N GLY A 67 -3.89 1.44 -2.61
CA GLY A 67 -3.26 1.47 -1.29
C GLY A 67 -2.79 2.88 -0.94
N ILE A 68 -3.66 3.65 -0.28
CA ILE A 68 -3.43 5.06 0.04
C ILE A 68 -3.47 5.23 1.57
N GLY A 69 -2.56 6.07 2.07
CA GLY A 69 -2.47 6.57 3.43
C GLY A 69 -1.66 7.88 3.44
N GLY A 70 -1.39 8.44 4.61
CA GLY A 70 -0.73 9.74 4.73
C GLY A 70 0.70 9.86 4.19
N GLU A 71 1.37 8.81 3.74
CA GLU A 71 2.72 8.86 3.14
C GLU A 71 2.73 9.06 1.61
N VAL A 72 1.57 8.94 0.95
CA VAL A 72 1.51 8.90 -0.54
C VAL A 72 2.02 10.16 -1.20
N PHE A 73 1.97 11.30 -0.52
CA PHE A 73 2.49 12.56 -1.03
C PHE A 73 4.01 12.56 -1.24
N ARG A 74 4.74 11.65 -0.57
CA ARG A 74 6.19 11.47 -0.73
C ARG A 74 6.53 10.27 -1.61
N ASN A 75 5.90 9.13 -1.33
CA ASN A 75 6.31 7.84 -1.88
C ASN A 75 5.35 7.32 -2.96
N GLY A 76 4.24 8.03 -3.23
CA GLY A 76 3.15 7.50 -4.02
C GLY A 76 2.35 6.40 -3.28
N PRO A 77 1.24 5.93 -3.88
CA PRO A 77 0.47 4.81 -3.34
C PRO A 77 1.26 3.49 -3.34
N GLN A 78 0.75 2.46 -2.68
CA GLN A 78 1.40 1.14 -2.64
C GLN A 78 1.69 0.58 -4.03
N ILE A 79 0.79 0.78 -5.00
CA ILE A 79 0.99 0.36 -6.40
C ILE A 79 2.21 1.01 -7.09
N SER A 80 2.69 2.16 -6.61
CA SER A 80 3.92 2.80 -7.11
C SER A 80 5.20 2.21 -6.51
N ASN A 81 5.07 1.35 -5.50
CA ASN A 81 6.18 0.80 -4.70
C ASN A 81 6.33 -0.72 -4.88
N VAL A 82 6.00 -1.21 -6.08
CA VAL A 82 6.11 -2.62 -6.49
C VAL A 82 7.15 -2.74 -7.59
N LEU A 83 8.07 -3.68 -7.47
CA LEU A 83 9.13 -3.93 -8.46
C LEU A 83 8.76 -5.04 -9.46
N GLU A 84 8.01 -6.04 -9.00
CA GLU A 84 7.68 -7.26 -9.74
C GLU A 84 6.44 -7.92 -9.14
N LEU A 85 5.67 -8.64 -9.95
CA LEU A 85 4.50 -9.42 -9.55
C LEU A 85 4.56 -10.82 -10.18
N ASP A 86 4.07 -11.83 -9.46
CA ASP A 86 3.63 -13.08 -10.06
C ASP A 86 2.10 -13.08 -10.11
N VAL A 87 1.56 -13.40 -11.28
CA VAL A 87 0.12 -13.32 -11.58
C VAL A 87 -0.34 -14.59 -12.26
N ILE A 88 -1.45 -15.16 -11.78
CA ILE A 88 -2.21 -16.18 -12.52
C ILE A 88 -3.28 -15.47 -13.33
N THR A 89 -3.18 -15.51 -14.66
CA THR A 89 -4.13 -14.82 -15.56
C THR A 89 -5.48 -15.53 -15.62
N GLY A 90 -6.49 -14.88 -16.23
CA GLY A 90 -7.79 -15.50 -16.50
C GLY A 90 -7.72 -16.74 -17.42
N LYS A 91 -6.59 -16.99 -18.07
CA LYS A 91 -6.33 -18.22 -18.85
C LYS A 91 -5.71 -19.35 -18.04
N GLY A 92 -5.40 -19.10 -16.75
CA GLY A 92 -4.72 -20.06 -15.87
C GLY A 92 -3.20 -20.10 -16.05
N GLU A 93 -2.60 -19.14 -16.74
CA GLU A 93 -1.15 -19.06 -16.96
C GLU A 93 -0.50 -18.31 -15.80
N MET A 94 0.56 -18.87 -15.21
CA MET A 94 1.39 -18.17 -14.23
C MET A 94 2.48 -17.37 -14.94
N LEU A 95 2.43 -16.05 -14.81
CA LEU A 95 3.37 -15.12 -15.44
C LEU A 95 4.00 -14.22 -14.37
N ALA A 96 5.32 -14.08 -14.44
CA ALA A 96 6.04 -13.00 -13.77
C ALA A 96 5.94 -11.73 -14.63
N CYS A 97 5.72 -10.57 -14.02
CA CYS A 97 5.68 -9.29 -14.70
C CYS A 97 6.33 -8.16 -13.89
N SER A 98 6.89 -7.20 -14.60
CA SER A 98 7.59 -6.02 -14.09
C SER A 98 7.50 -4.89 -15.14
N PRO A 99 7.99 -3.68 -14.87
CA PRO A 99 8.08 -2.66 -15.91
C PRO A 99 8.90 -3.06 -17.15
N GLN A 100 9.78 -4.07 -17.03
CA GLN A 100 10.65 -4.55 -18.12
C GLN A 100 10.23 -5.92 -18.68
N LEU A 101 9.33 -6.65 -18.02
CA LEU A 101 8.88 -7.99 -18.42
C LEU A 101 7.36 -8.06 -18.36
N ASN A 102 6.69 -8.42 -19.45
CA ASN A 102 5.21 -8.47 -19.50
C ASN A 102 4.57 -7.17 -18.94
N SER A 103 5.11 -6.01 -19.34
CA SER A 103 4.81 -4.72 -18.73
C SER A 103 3.34 -4.31 -18.83
N GLU A 104 2.67 -4.67 -19.93
CA GLU A 104 1.23 -4.45 -20.07
C GLU A 104 0.43 -5.16 -18.98
N LEU A 105 0.80 -6.40 -18.63
CA LEU A 105 0.18 -7.12 -17.52
C LEU A 105 0.52 -6.47 -16.19
N PHE A 106 1.78 -6.07 -15.97
CA PHE A 106 2.23 -5.41 -14.74
C PHE A 106 1.42 -4.15 -14.43
N TYR A 107 1.30 -3.25 -15.40
CA TYR A 107 0.49 -2.03 -15.21
C TYR A 107 -1.02 -2.31 -15.25
N GLY A 108 -1.46 -3.35 -15.96
CA GLY A 108 -2.86 -3.75 -16.00
C GLY A 108 -3.39 -4.24 -14.64
N VAL A 109 -2.60 -5.04 -13.90
CA VAL A 109 -3.04 -5.60 -12.61
C VAL A 109 -2.99 -4.59 -11.46
N LEU A 110 -2.05 -3.62 -11.51
CA LEU A 110 -1.93 -2.56 -10.50
C LEU A 110 -3.10 -1.58 -10.64
N GLY A 111 -3.99 -1.55 -9.65
CA GLY A 111 -5.27 -0.85 -9.75
C GLY A 111 -6.28 -1.49 -10.70
N GLY A 112 -6.02 -2.72 -11.14
CA GLY A 112 -6.83 -3.44 -12.12
C GLY A 112 -8.11 -4.09 -11.58
N LEU A 113 -8.46 -3.86 -10.31
CA LEU A 113 -9.67 -4.40 -9.65
C LEU A 113 -9.83 -5.92 -9.79
N GLY A 114 -8.70 -6.64 -9.86
CA GLY A 114 -8.66 -8.10 -10.04
C GLY A 114 -9.13 -8.60 -11.41
N GLN A 115 -9.27 -7.72 -12.42
CA GLN A 115 -9.85 -8.09 -13.73
C GLN A 115 -8.89 -8.87 -14.64
N PHE A 116 -7.58 -8.74 -14.44
CA PHE A 116 -6.57 -9.28 -15.36
C PHE A 116 -5.86 -10.53 -14.82
N GLY A 117 -6.10 -10.88 -13.56
CA GLY A 117 -5.53 -12.06 -12.91
C GLY A 117 -5.46 -11.94 -11.40
N ILE A 118 -4.96 -12.99 -10.77
CA ILE A 118 -4.77 -13.10 -9.33
C ILE A 118 -3.29 -12.85 -9.04
N ILE A 119 -2.99 -11.80 -8.28
CA ILE A 119 -1.64 -11.53 -7.77
C ILE A 119 -1.33 -12.60 -6.71
N THR A 120 -0.38 -13.49 -7.00
CA THR A 120 0.07 -14.54 -6.07
C THR A 120 1.31 -14.11 -5.30
N ARG A 121 2.16 -13.25 -5.87
CA ARG A 121 3.34 -12.68 -5.22
C ARG A 121 3.55 -11.24 -5.66
N ALA A 122 4.05 -10.39 -4.77
CA ALA A 122 4.49 -9.03 -5.07
C ALA A 122 5.85 -8.74 -4.45
N ARG A 123 6.76 -8.11 -5.20
CA ARG A 123 8.03 -7.59 -4.71
C ARG A 123 7.84 -6.15 -4.27
N ILE A 124 7.81 -5.90 -2.97
CA ILE A 124 7.52 -4.60 -2.35
C ILE A 124 8.82 -3.90 -1.97
N VAL A 125 8.94 -2.62 -2.31
CA VAL A 125 10.09 -1.77 -1.92
C VAL A 125 10.13 -1.58 -0.41
N LEU A 126 11.32 -1.68 0.18
CA LEU A 126 11.58 -1.45 1.59
C LEU A 126 12.57 -0.30 1.80
N ASN A 127 12.48 0.32 2.97
CA ASN A 127 13.46 1.28 3.48
C ASN A 127 13.68 1.05 4.99
N HIS A 128 14.64 1.75 5.58
CA HIS A 128 14.93 1.70 7.01
C HIS A 128 13.69 2.04 7.86
N ALA A 129 13.37 1.18 8.83
CA ALA A 129 12.24 1.38 9.73
C ALA A 129 12.60 2.35 10.88
N PRO A 130 11.94 3.51 11.00
CA PRO A 130 12.11 4.37 12.17
C PRO A 130 11.57 3.66 13.43
N LYS A 131 12.26 3.82 14.56
CA LYS A 131 11.86 3.17 15.83
C LYS A 131 10.73 3.89 16.57
N ARG A 132 10.47 5.15 16.22
CA ARG A 132 9.50 6.03 16.90
C ARG A 132 8.93 7.03 15.89
N ALA A 133 7.68 7.42 16.08
CA ALA A 133 7.04 8.52 15.36
C ALA A 133 6.70 9.65 16.34
N LYS A 134 6.87 10.90 15.91
CA LYS A 134 6.37 12.07 16.65
C LYS A 134 5.03 12.48 16.05
N TRP A 135 3.95 12.20 16.78
CA TRP A 135 2.59 12.43 16.27
C TRP A 135 2.01 13.73 16.80
N PHE A 136 1.56 14.59 15.88
CA PHE A 136 0.91 15.86 16.19
C PHE A 136 -0.46 15.95 15.54
N ARG A 137 -1.34 16.75 16.14
CA ARG A 137 -2.61 17.18 15.56
C ARG A 137 -2.72 18.68 15.69
N MET A 138 -3.10 19.36 14.61
CA MET A 138 -3.35 20.80 14.58
C MET A 138 -4.82 21.03 14.30
N LEU A 139 -5.44 21.93 15.05
CA LEU A 139 -6.86 22.25 14.90
C LEU A 139 -6.98 23.57 14.13
N TYR A 140 -7.90 23.59 13.17
CA TYR A 140 -8.22 24.75 12.35
C TYR A 140 -9.72 25.01 12.46
N SER A 141 -10.11 26.28 12.59
CA SER A 141 -11.51 26.72 12.48
C SER A 141 -11.82 27.28 11.09
N ASP A 142 -10.80 27.52 10.26
CA ASP A 142 -10.93 28.03 8.90
C ASP A 142 -10.44 26.97 7.91
N PHE A 143 -11.33 26.53 7.01
CA PHE A 143 -11.01 25.48 6.03
C PHE A 143 -9.94 25.92 5.04
N THR A 144 -9.90 27.21 4.70
CA THR A 144 -8.91 27.74 3.75
C THR A 144 -7.49 27.70 4.33
N ALA A 145 -7.32 28.05 5.61
CA ALA A 145 -6.05 27.94 6.31
C ALA A 145 -5.61 26.47 6.42
N PHE A 146 -6.54 25.59 6.79
CA PHE A 146 -6.29 24.14 6.89
C PHE A 146 -5.75 23.55 5.57
N THR A 147 -6.43 23.78 4.45
CA THR A 147 -6.00 23.21 3.17
C THR A 147 -4.71 23.83 2.65
N LYS A 148 -4.51 25.15 2.81
CA LYS A 148 -3.26 25.83 2.44
C LYS A 148 -2.06 25.28 3.18
N ASP A 149 -2.19 25.01 4.48
CA ASP A 149 -1.09 24.46 5.25
C ASP A 149 -0.82 22.99 4.88
N GLN A 150 -1.86 22.19 4.59
CA GLN A 150 -1.65 20.84 4.06
C GLN A 150 -0.93 20.84 2.70
N GLU A 151 -1.38 21.67 1.74
CA GLU A 151 -0.73 21.83 0.43
C GLU A 151 0.72 22.26 0.58
N ARG A 152 0.99 23.21 1.49
CA ARG A 152 2.34 23.66 1.79
C ARG A 152 3.21 22.52 2.31
N LEU A 153 2.72 21.74 3.28
CA LEU A 153 3.47 20.62 3.85
C LEU A 153 3.77 19.55 2.78
N ILE A 154 2.80 19.24 1.92
CA ILE A 154 2.97 18.30 0.81
C ILE A 154 4.01 18.82 -0.19
N SER A 155 3.96 20.11 -0.55
CA SER A 155 4.91 20.72 -1.50
C SER A 155 6.36 20.71 -1.00
N MET A 156 6.55 20.60 0.32
CA MET A 156 7.86 20.57 0.97
C MET A 156 8.24 19.17 1.47
N ALA A 157 7.68 18.11 0.85
CA ALA A 157 7.88 16.70 1.21
C ALA A 157 9.33 16.28 1.42
N ASN A 158 10.28 16.90 0.72
CA ASN A 158 11.70 16.56 0.80
C ASN A 158 12.48 17.41 1.82
N ASP A 159 11.87 18.47 2.37
CA ASP A 159 12.57 19.52 3.13
C ASP A 159 12.05 19.72 4.57
N THR A 160 10.81 19.32 4.88
CA THR A 160 10.14 19.66 6.16
C THR A 160 10.21 18.61 7.26
N GLY A 161 10.66 17.39 6.93
CA GLY A 161 10.72 16.28 7.89
C GLY A 161 9.34 15.77 8.34
N VAL A 162 8.27 16.06 7.60
CA VAL A 162 6.96 15.41 7.79
C VAL A 162 6.94 14.12 6.96
N ASP A 163 6.78 12.98 7.63
CA ASP A 163 6.76 11.67 6.98
C ASP A 163 5.33 11.20 6.63
N TYR A 164 4.32 11.72 7.33
CA TYR A 164 2.90 11.36 7.18
C TYR A 164 2.03 12.60 7.38
N LEU A 165 1.06 12.81 6.49
CA LEU A 165 0.10 13.90 6.60
C LEU A 165 -1.31 13.47 6.20
N GLU A 166 -2.26 13.72 7.09
CA GLU A 166 -3.69 13.55 6.84
C GLU A 166 -4.47 14.68 7.50
N GLY A 167 -5.79 14.71 7.27
CA GLY A 167 -6.68 15.62 7.93
C GLY A 167 -8.09 15.06 8.05
N GLN A 168 -8.82 15.56 9.05
CA GLN A 168 -10.16 15.10 9.41
C GLN A 168 -11.05 16.32 9.62
N LEU A 169 -12.29 16.24 9.16
CA LEU A 169 -13.30 17.28 9.39
C LEU A 169 -14.17 16.91 10.60
N PHE A 170 -14.24 17.83 11.55
CA PHE A 170 -15.12 17.73 12.72
C PHE A 170 -16.30 18.66 12.52
N MET A 171 -17.50 18.08 12.43
CA MET A 171 -18.75 18.82 12.37
C MET A 171 -19.34 18.93 13.78
N SER A 172 -20.30 19.83 13.98
CA SER A 172 -20.94 20.04 15.29
C SER A 172 -21.66 18.80 15.85
N ASN A 173 -21.94 17.81 15.01
CA ASN A 173 -22.52 16.51 15.34
C ASN A 173 -21.50 15.36 15.44
N GLY A 174 -20.19 15.63 15.38
CA GLY A 174 -19.12 14.65 15.50
C GLY A 174 -18.15 14.64 14.31
N VAL A 175 -17.26 13.64 14.27
CA VAL A 175 -16.43 13.36 13.10
C VAL A 175 -17.35 12.92 11.96
N VAL A 176 -17.13 13.44 10.75
CA VAL A 176 -17.76 12.86 9.56
C VAL A 176 -17.02 11.57 9.26
N ASP A 177 -17.61 10.42 9.58
CA ASP A 177 -17.15 9.14 9.04
C ASP A 177 -17.40 9.17 7.52
N THR A 178 -16.32 9.30 6.74
CA THR A 178 -16.32 9.13 5.28
C THR A 178 -15.78 7.76 4.93
#